data_AF-A0A3P1X9J2-F1
#
_entry.id   AF-A0A3P1X9J2-F1
#
_cell.length_a   1.000
_cell.length_b   1.000
_cell.length_c   1.000
_cell.angle_alpha   90.00
_cell.angle_beta   90.00
_cell.angle_gamma   90.00
#
_symmetry.space_group_name_H-M   'P 1'
#
loop_
_entity.id
_entity.type
_entity.pdbx_description
1 polymer ?
#
loop_
_entity_poly.entity_id
_entity_poly.type
_entity_poly.pdbx_seq_one_letter_code
_entity_poly.pdbx_strand_id
1 'polypeptide(L)'
;ENRIKELKQDFGAESFNLKDFYATEAALIFSMISYNLMSLFRLFVLQEKTQKTLSTLRYRTFTIGAYFERTGDTLKLKIALTKKRRKWFIGLWDFPINLNQKVPIA
;
A
#
# COMPACT_ATOMS: atom_id res chain seq x y z
N GLU A 1 15.20 -18.64 0.15
CA GLU A 1 16.24 -17.77 -0.44
C GLU A 1 15.70 -16.43 -0.96
N ASN A 2 14.67 -16.39 -1.81
CA ASN A 2 14.16 -15.14 -2.40
C ASN A 2 13.65 -14.10 -1.37
N ARG A 3 13.06 -14.54 -0.26
CA ARG A 3 12.49 -13.65 0.77
C ARG A 3 13.52 -12.76 1.48
N ILE A 4 14.73 -13.28 1.73
CA ILE A 4 15.81 -12.52 2.38
C ILE A 4 16.37 -11.49 1.40
N LYS A 5 16.53 -11.86 0.11
CA LYS A 5 16.93 -10.93 -0.96
C LYS A 5 15.90 -9.81 -1.14
N GLU A 6 14.61 -10.12 -1.08
CA GLU A 6 13.52 -9.12 -1.12
C GLU A 6 13.56 -8.17 0.08
N LEU A 7 13.64 -8.69 1.30
CA LEU A 7 13.71 -7.85 2.51
C LEU A 7 14.91 -6.89 2.44
N LYS A 8 16.03 -7.38 1.91
CA LYS A 8 17.27 -6.63 1.72
C LYS A 8 17.13 -5.53 0.67
N GLN A 9 16.65 -5.87 -0.53
CA GLN A 9 16.60 -4.96 -1.68
C GLN A 9 15.39 -4.01 -1.68
N ASP A 10 14.22 -4.49 -1.24
CA ASP A 10 12.96 -3.73 -1.33
C ASP A 10 12.61 -3.00 -0.01
N PHE A 11 13.10 -3.49 1.14
CA PHE A 11 12.73 -2.97 2.47
C PHE A 11 13.92 -2.46 3.29
N GLY A 12 15.07 -2.26 2.66
CA GLY A 12 16.19 -1.49 3.21
C GLY A 12 16.87 -2.13 4.42
N ALA A 13 16.83 -3.47 4.54
CA ALA A 13 17.43 -4.17 5.66
C ALA A 13 18.97 -4.05 5.76
N GLU A 14 19.63 -3.40 4.79
CA GLU A 14 21.07 -3.09 4.83
C GLU A 14 21.44 -1.80 5.55
N SER A 15 20.50 -0.87 5.75
CA SER A 15 20.84 0.50 6.19
C SER A 15 20.01 0.95 7.38
N PHE A 16 20.07 0.19 8.47
CA PHE A 16 19.52 0.62 9.75
C PHE A 16 20.47 1.58 10.48
N ASN A 17 19.88 2.48 11.27
CA ASN A 17 20.65 3.43 12.08
C ASN A 17 21.33 2.70 13.26
N LEU A 18 22.61 2.35 13.11
CA LEU A 18 23.39 1.62 14.13
C LEU A 18 23.71 2.44 15.41
N LYS A 19 23.22 3.68 15.54
CA LYS A 19 23.58 4.56 16.67
C LYS A 19 22.83 4.24 17.96
N ASP A 20 21.57 3.78 17.85
CA ASP A 20 20.72 3.47 18.99
C ASP A 20 20.04 2.10 18.83
N PHE A 21 20.12 1.27 19.86
CA PHE A 21 19.55 -0.08 19.86
C PHE A 21 18.03 -0.07 19.64
N TYR A 22 17.30 0.73 20.41
CA TYR A 22 15.84 0.81 20.31
C TYR A 22 15.36 1.37 18.97
N ALA A 23 16.08 2.35 18.41
CA ALA A 23 15.75 2.89 17.09
C ALA A 23 15.96 1.84 15.98
N THR A 24 17.02 1.04 16.10
CA THR A 24 17.30 -0.07 15.18
C THR A 24 16.22 -1.16 15.28
N GLU A 25 15.83 -1.55 16.49
CA GLU A 25 14.80 -2.55 16.73
C GLU A 25 13.44 -2.10 16.17
N ALA A 26 13.04 -0.85 16.44
CA ALA A 26 11.82 -0.28 15.89
C ALA A 26 11.83 -0.26 14.36
N ALA A 27 12.96 0.11 13.74
CA ALA A 27 13.11 0.12 12.29
C ALA A 27 13.02 -1.31 11.70
N LEU A 28 13.60 -2.31 12.37
CA LEU A 28 13.51 -3.70 11.95
C LEU A 28 12.08 -4.24 12.05
N ILE A 29 11.40 -4.00 13.16
CA ILE A 29 9.99 -4.40 13.36
C ILE A 29 9.12 -3.77 12.28
N PHE A 30 9.30 -2.47 12.01
CA PHE A 30 8.54 -1.77 10.97
C PHE A 30 8.82 -2.31 9.56
N SER A 31 10.07 -2.63 9.25
CA SER A 31 10.46 -3.26 7.98
C SER A 31 9.79 -4.63 7.81
N MET A 32 9.75 -5.45 8.87
CA MET A 32 9.09 -6.76 8.87
C MET A 32 7.57 -6.65 8.72
N ILE A 33 6.92 -5.69 9.40
CA ILE A 33 5.49 -5.40 9.23
C ILE A 33 5.20 -5.00 7.78
N SER A 34 6.00 -4.11 7.22
CA SER A 34 5.86 -3.63 5.83
C SER A 34 6.00 -4.76 4.82
N TYR A 35 6.98 -5.66 5.02
CA TYR A 35 7.17 -6.85 4.20
C TYR A 35 5.94 -7.78 4.27
N ASN A 36 5.43 -8.05 5.47
CA ASN A 36 4.26 -8.91 5.66
C ASN A 36 3.01 -8.31 5.01
N LEU A 37 2.80 -7.00 5.18
CA LEU A 37 1.69 -6.28 4.55
C LEU A 37 1.77 -6.38 3.02
N MET A 38 2.95 -6.18 2.44
CA MET A 38 3.15 -6.31 1.00
C MET A 38 2.94 -7.75 0.52
N SER A 39 3.39 -8.76 1.28
CA SER A 39 3.15 -10.16 0.96
C SER A 39 1.66 -10.48 0.94
N LEU A 40 0.88 -9.96 1.90
CA LEU A 40 -0.58 -10.09 1.91
C LEU A 40 -1.21 -9.37 0.72
N PHE A 41 -0.75 -8.15 0.40
CA PHE A 41 -1.22 -7.41 -0.76
C PHE A 41 -1.01 -8.19 -2.06
N ARG A 42 0.19 -8.77 -2.27
CA ARG A 42 0.47 -9.60 -3.45
C ARG A 42 -0.45 -10.81 -3.53
N LEU A 43 -0.69 -11.49 -2.41
CA LEU A 43 -1.55 -12.68 -2.36
C LEU A 43 -3.02 -12.34 -2.62
N PHE A 44 -3.56 -11.32 -1.94
CA PHE A 44 -4.99 -11.04 -1.95
C PHE A 44 -5.44 -10.12 -3.08
N VAL A 45 -4.59 -9.17 -3.47
CA VAL A 45 -4.91 -8.14 -4.47
C VAL A 45 -4.39 -8.52 -5.84
N LEU A 46 -3.11 -8.93 -5.96
CA LEU A 46 -2.50 -9.25 -7.25
C LEU A 46 -2.77 -10.68 -7.71
N GLN A 47 -2.88 -11.65 -6.79
CA GLN A 47 -3.04 -13.08 -7.08
C GLN A 47 -1.98 -13.63 -8.06
N GLU A 48 -0.80 -13.01 -8.11
CA GLU A 48 0.27 -13.47 -8.96
C GLU A 48 0.98 -14.66 -8.30
N LYS A 49 1.13 -15.76 -9.06
CA LYS A 49 1.90 -16.93 -8.61
C LYS A 49 3.39 -16.60 -8.43
N THR A 50 3.86 -15.51 -9.02
CA THR A 50 5.24 -15.05 -8.95
C THR A 50 5.36 -13.85 -8.02
N GLN A 51 6.33 -13.92 -7.10
CA GLN A 51 6.66 -12.81 -6.20
C GLN A 51 7.39 -11.74 -7.01
N LYS A 52 6.66 -10.70 -7.44
CA LYS A 52 7.28 -9.53 -8.09
C LYS A 52 7.89 -8.60 -7.06
N THR A 53 9.05 -8.06 -7.41
CA THR A 53 9.75 -7.04 -6.62
C THR A 53 8.88 -5.79 -6.47
N LEU A 54 9.11 -5.05 -5.38
CA LEU A 54 8.44 -3.79 -5.09
C LEU A 54 8.62 -2.78 -6.23
N SER A 55 9.81 -2.74 -6.84
CA SER A 55 10.12 -1.87 -7.99
C SER A 55 9.21 -2.12 -9.19
N THR A 56 8.94 -3.38 -9.52
CA THR A 56 8.07 -3.77 -10.63
C THR A 56 6.62 -3.40 -10.35
N LEU A 57 6.18 -3.59 -9.10
CA LEU A 57 4.83 -3.21 -8.69
C LEU A 57 4.64 -1.69 -8.73
N ARG A 58 5.61 -0.93 -8.24
CA ARG A 58 5.63 0.53 -8.31
C ARG A 58 5.56 1.02 -9.76
N TYR A 59 6.38 0.46 -10.64
CA TYR A 59 6.38 0.78 -12.06
C TYR A 59 4.99 0.56 -12.67
N ARG A 60 4.42 -0.63 -12.44
CA ARG A 60 3.07 -0.97 -12.92
C ARG A 60 2.03 0.05 -12.45
N THR A 61 2.04 0.43 -11.18
CA THR A 61 1.11 1.42 -10.64
C THR A 61 1.26 2.78 -11.30
N PHE A 62 2.50 3.26 -11.51
CA PHE A 62 2.73 4.56 -12.16
C PHE A 62 2.44 4.56 -13.66
N THR A 63 2.58 3.43 -14.34
CA THR A 63 2.21 3.33 -15.76
C THR A 63 0.70 3.33 -16.01
N ILE A 64 -0.13 3.20 -14.97
CA ILE A 64 -1.58 3.26 -15.15
C ILE A 64 -1.97 4.71 -15.45
N GLY A 65 -2.42 4.96 -16.68
CA GLY A 65 -2.94 6.26 -17.08
C GLY A 65 -4.14 6.66 -16.22
N ALA A 66 -4.07 7.86 -15.64
CA ALA A 66 -5.16 8.42 -14.86
C ALA A 66 -5.29 9.93 -15.10
N TYR A 67 -6.50 10.44 -15.00
CA TYR A 67 -6.78 11.88 -15.09
C TYR A 67 -7.87 12.28 -14.10
N PHE A 68 -7.83 13.53 -13.67
CA PHE A 68 -8.87 14.10 -12.83
C PHE A 68 -9.96 14.72 -13.71
N GLU A 69 -11.21 14.45 -13.35
CA GLU A 69 -12.38 15.06 -13.95
C GLU A 69 -13.19 15.73 -12.85
N ARG A 70 -13.57 16.99 -13.07
CA ARG A 70 -14.48 17.70 -12.16
C ARG A 70 -15.91 17.45 -12.63
N THR A 71 -16.69 16.72 -11.84
CA THR A 71 -18.12 16.52 -12.08
C THR A 71 -18.89 17.22 -10.98
N GLY A 72 -19.46 18.40 -11.30
CA GLY A 72 -20.12 19.26 -10.31
C GLY A 72 -19.14 19.74 -9.23
N ASP A 73 -19.50 19.53 -7.97
CA ASP A 73 -18.66 19.89 -6.81
C ASP A 73 -17.64 18.80 -6.41
N THR A 74 -17.58 17.69 -7.16
CA THR A 74 -16.71 16.56 -6.82
C THR A 74 -15.56 16.40 -7.81
N LEU A 75 -14.34 16.27 -7.29
CA LEU A 75 -13.15 15.92 -8.07
C LEU A 75 -13.02 14.39 -8.14
N LYS A 76 -13.18 13.81 -9.33
CA LYS A 76 -13.15 12.36 -9.55
C LYS A 76 -11.85 11.97 -10.25
N LEU A 77 -11.14 10.98 -9.72
CA LEU A 77 -9.98 10.37 -10.38
C LEU A 77 -10.44 9.22 -11.28
N LYS A 78 -10.31 9.39 -12.59
CA LYS A 78 -10.54 8.34 -13.58
C LYS A 78 -9.22 7.64 -13.88
N ILE A 79 -9.20 6.33 -13.69
CA ILE A 79 -8.01 5.48 -13.84
C ILE A 79 -8.32 4.46 -14.94
N ALA A 80 -7.42 4.29 -15.91
CA ALA A 80 -7.50 3.32 -17.00
C ALA A 80 -7.15 1.90 -16.51
N LEU A 81 -7.91 1.41 -15.54
CA LEU A 81 -7.73 0.09 -14.94
C LEU A 81 -9.02 -0.72 -15.02
N THR A 82 -8.92 -1.95 -15.52
CA THR A 82 -10.03 -2.90 -15.52
C THR A 82 -10.44 -3.21 -14.08
N LYS A 83 -11.64 -2.75 -13.69
CA LYS A 83 -12.16 -2.94 -12.33
C LYS A 83 -12.58 -4.38 -12.09
N LYS A 84 -11.65 -5.22 -11.63
CA LYS A 84 -11.97 -6.50 -10.98
C LYS A 84 -12.06 -6.31 -9.46
N ARG A 85 -12.95 -5.43 -9.00
CA ARG A 85 -13.12 -5.13 -7.56
C ARG A 85 -13.91 -6.27 -6.91
N ARG A 86 -13.32 -6.94 -5.91
CA ARG A 86 -13.99 -8.01 -5.16
C ARG A 86 -15.00 -7.43 -4.18
N LYS A 87 -16.15 -8.10 -3.99
CA LYS A 87 -17.22 -7.66 -3.08
C LYS A 87 -16.72 -7.43 -1.65
N TRP A 88 -15.87 -8.30 -1.11
CA TRP A 88 -15.30 -8.12 0.23
C TRP A 88 -14.36 -6.91 0.34
N PHE A 89 -13.64 -6.56 -0.74
CA PHE A 89 -12.72 -5.42 -0.76
C PHE A 89 -13.51 -4.10 -0.77
N ILE A 90 -14.72 -4.09 -1.35
CA ILE A 90 -15.66 -2.97 -1.21
C ILE A 90 -16.07 -2.83 0.25
N GLY A 91 -16.29 -3.95 0.95
CA GLY A 91 -16.59 -4.00 2.39
C GLY A 91 -15.57 -3.30 3.30
N LEU A 92 -14.29 -3.23 2.91
CA LEU A 92 -13.27 -2.46 3.65
C LEU A 92 -13.50 -0.94 3.63
N TRP A 93 -14.24 -0.45 2.64
CA TRP A 93 -14.51 0.97 2.44
C TRP A 93 -15.98 1.33 2.65
N ASP A 94 -16.84 0.33 2.88
CA ASP A 94 -18.25 0.49 3.25
C ASP A 94 -18.45 0.93 4.71
N PHE A 95 -17.36 1.28 5.41
CA PHE A 95 -17.50 1.94 6.70
C PHE A 95 -18.18 3.30 6.49
N PRO A 96 -19.25 3.61 7.23
CA PRO A 96 -19.86 4.92 7.21
C PRO A 96 -18.93 5.91 7.90
N ILE A 97 -17.89 6.37 7.21
CA ILE A 97 -17.11 7.52 7.66
C ILE A 97 -17.99 8.74 7.40
N ASN A 98 -18.77 9.13 8.41
CA ASN A 98 -19.46 10.40 8.44
C ASN A 98 -18.41 11.52 8.57
N LEU A 99 -17.84 11.95 7.45
CA LEU A 99 -16.89 13.07 7.35
C LEU A 99 -17.52 14.45 7.67
N ASN A 100 -18.74 14.48 8.21
CA ASN A 100 -19.53 15.70 8.42
C ASN A 100 -20.04 15.87 9.86
N GLN A 101 -19.37 15.24 10.84
CA GLN A 101 -19.60 15.61 12.24
C GLN A 101 -18.98 16.99 12.48
N LYS A 102 -19.83 18.01 12.55
CA LYS A 102 -19.49 19.29 13.18
C LYS A 102 -19.04 18.99 14.61
N VAL A 103 -17.78 19.22 14.92
CA VAL A 103 -17.26 19.14 16.28
C VAL A 103 -18.05 20.14 17.12
N PRO A 104 -18.73 19.72 18.20
CA PRO A 104 -19.38 20.67 19.09
C PRO A 104 -18.28 21.49 19.77
N ILE A 105 -18.34 22.80 19.57
CA ILE A 105 -17.51 23.77 20.28
C ILE A 105 -18.03 23.76 21.71
N ALA A 106 -17.24 23.21 22.63
CA ALA A 106 -17.42 23.37 24.07
C ALA A 106 -16.76 24.67 24.53
#